data_AF-A0A222P515-F1
#
_entry.id   AF-A0A222P515-F1
#
_cell.length_a   1.000
_cell.length_b   1.000
_cell.length_c   1.000
_cell.angle_alpha   90.00
_cell.angle_beta   90.00
_cell.angle_gamma   90.00
#
_symmetry.space_group_name_H-M   'P 1'
#
loop_
_entity.id
_entity.type
_entity.pdbx_description
1 polymer ?
#
loop_
_entity_poly.entity_id
_entity_poly.type
_entity_poly.pdbx_seq_one_letter_code
_entity_poly.pdbx_strand_id
1 'polypeptide(L)'
;MSVELSIGHLTGSAKVIRNHLYTDDVIWRNRRTVGQMFFQPYESKQEFIYCARHTFQPMVILGAAILNPCILVIVPAVIGGLSAVFAALGGVSKLCGNENAASFFLDTAEFLIKDLCQAFIDLVVLPVSAFAMLTRGVATGLQAAGLNREQTAPEEEVLLSPSNA
;
A
#
# COMPACT_ATOMS: atom_id res chain seq x y z
N MET A 1 -5.05 -8.02 -13.80
CA MET A 1 -5.53 -6.98 -12.87
C MET A 1 -4.28 -6.41 -12.23
N SER A 2 -3.79 -5.27 -12.72
CA SER A 2 -2.60 -4.62 -12.15
C SER A 2 -2.95 -4.22 -10.73
N VAL A 3 -2.22 -4.74 -9.74
CA VAL A 3 -2.30 -4.26 -8.37
C VAL A 3 -1.81 -2.82 -8.41
N GLU A 4 -2.74 -1.87 -8.41
CA GLU A 4 -2.42 -0.46 -8.52
C GLU A 4 -1.61 -0.06 -7.28
N LEU A 5 -0.43 0.47 -7.54
CA LEU A 5 0.61 0.75 -6.56
C LEU A 5 0.10 1.79 -5.55
N SER A 6 -0.38 1.34 -4.40
CA SER A 6 -1.07 2.23 -3.46
C SER A 6 -0.68 2.04 -2.01
N ILE A 7 0.04 3.05 -1.50
CA ILE A 7 0.22 3.31 -0.07
C ILE A 7 -1.03 3.94 0.58
N GLY A 8 -2.21 3.79 -0.04
CA GLY A 8 -3.45 4.39 0.40
C GLY A 8 -3.89 3.97 1.81
N HIS A 9 -3.47 2.79 2.26
CA HIS A 9 -3.66 2.30 3.62
C HIS A 9 -2.86 3.10 4.66
N LEU A 10 -1.71 3.65 4.29
CA LEU A 10 -0.88 4.49 5.14
C LEU A 10 -1.33 5.95 5.07
N THR A 11 -1.56 6.45 3.86
CA THR A 11 -1.86 7.87 3.62
C THR A 11 -3.30 8.24 3.95
N GLY A 12 -4.15 7.24 4.20
CA GLY A 12 -5.58 7.40 4.40
C GLY A 12 -6.33 7.81 3.13
N SER A 13 -5.69 7.77 1.94
CA SER A 13 -6.36 8.08 0.67
C SER A 13 -7.32 6.99 0.22
N ALA A 14 -7.22 5.77 0.78
CA ALA A 14 -8.18 4.69 0.55
C ALA A 14 -9.15 4.60 1.74
N LYS A 15 -10.43 4.93 1.52
CA LYS A 15 -11.51 4.71 2.49
C LYS A 15 -12.16 3.36 2.22
N VAL A 16 -12.04 2.44 3.17
CA VAL A 16 -12.53 1.06 3.02
C VAL A 16 -14.02 1.01 3.31
N ILE A 17 -14.81 0.55 2.35
CA ILE A 17 -16.24 0.26 2.51
C ILE A 17 -16.41 -1.14 3.08
N ARG A 18 -15.72 -2.11 2.49
CA ARG A 18 -15.89 -3.53 2.79
C ARG A 18 -14.59 -4.29 2.65
N ASN A 19 -14.32 -5.18 3.60
CA ASN A 19 -13.22 -6.12 3.51
C ASN A 19 -13.71 -7.48 2.99
N HIS A 20 -13.05 -8.01 1.97
CA HIS A 20 -13.14 -9.42 1.60
C HIS A 20 -11.88 -10.16 2.04
N LEU A 21 -11.78 -11.46 1.71
CA LEU A 21 -10.64 -12.29 2.11
C LEU A 21 -9.35 -11.90 1.37
N TYR A 22 -9.47 -11.60 0.07
CA TYR A 22 -8.33 -11.30 -0.83
C TYR A 22 -8.48 -9.98 -1.58
N THR A 23 -9.59 -9.27 -1.39
CA THR A 23 -9.90 -8.00 -2.04
C THR A 23 -10.55 -7.06 -1.02
N ASP A 24 -10.51 -5.77 -1.29
CA ASP A 24 -11.14 -4.76 -0.44
C ASP A 24 -11.84 -3.74 -1.33
N ASP A 25 -13.07 -3.36 -0.98
CA ASP A 25 -13.80 -2.30 -1.67
C ASP A 25 -13.39 -0.96 -1.07
N VAL A 26 -12.74 -0.12 -1.88
CA VAL A 26 -12.17 1.16 -1.46
C VAL A 26 -12.72 2.33 -2.28
N ILE A 27 -13.00 3.44 -1.60
CA ILE A 27 -13.28 4.74 -2.22
C ILE A 27 -12.04 5.61 -2.04
N TRP A 28 -11.55 6.16 -3.14
CA TRP A 28 -10.44 7.11 -3.11
C TRP A 28 -10.90 8.46 -2.57
N ARG A 29 -10.11 9.02 -1.66
CA ARG A 29 -10.33 10.34 -1.05
C ARG A 29 -9.01 11.10 -0.92
N ASN A 30 -9.12 12.36 -0.54
CA ASN A 30 -7.95 13.19 -0.24
C ASN A 30 -7.09 12.54 0.85
N ARG A 31 -5.78 12.61 0.61
CA ARG A 31 -4.75 12.14 1.54
C ARG A 31 -4.86 12.90 2.87
N ARG A 32 -4.73 12.18 3.98
CA ARG A 32 -4.68 12.78 5.32
C ARG A 32 -3.40 13.59 5.51
N THR A 33 -3.39 14.52 6.46
CA THR A 33 -2.13 15.18 6.85
C THR A 33 -1.21 14.17 7.55
N VAL A 34 0.10 14.45 7.62
CA VAL A 34 1.07 13.56 8.28
C VAL A 34 0.67 13.29 9.73
N GLY A 35 0.28 14.33 10.48
CA GLY A 35 -0.19 14.15 11.86
C GLY A 35 -1.42 13.24 11.97
N GLN A 36 -2.37 13.38 11.04
CA GLN A 36 -3.54 12.52 10.97
C GLN A 36 -3.21 11.06 10.58
N MET A 37 -2.15 10.83 9.80
CA MET A 37 -1.72 9.46 9.47
C MET A 37 -1.21 8.69 10.68
N PHE A 38 -0.58 9.34 11.64
CA PHE A 38 -0.01 8.67 12.81
C PHE A 38 -0.94 8.70 14.01
N PHE A 39 -1.69 9.79 14.22
CA PHE A 39 -2.37 10.02 15.49
C PHE A 39 -3.89 10.05 15.38
N GLN A 40 -4.46 10.09 14.18
CA GLN A 40 -5.91 10.00 14.04
C GLN A 40 -6.38 8.57 14.28
N PRO A 41 -7.37 8.35 15.15
CA PRO A 41 -7.98 7.04 15.36
C PRO A 41 -8.50 6.41 14.05
N TYR A 42 -8.79 5.12 14.09
CA TYR A 42 -9.49 4.46 12.98
C TYR A 42 -10.94 4.93 12.91
N GLU A 43 -11.41 5.28 11.71
CA GLU A 43 -12.80 5.69 11.48
C GLU A 43 -13.76 4.50 11.60
N SER A 44 -13.27 3.29 11.32
CA SER A 44 -14.07 2.08 11.34
C SER A 44 -13.21 0.85 11.60
N LYS A 45 -13.88 -0.26 11.97
CA LYS A 45 -13.23 -1.57 12.10
C LYS A 45 -12.66 -2.04 10.77
N GLN A 46 -13.31 -1.69 9.66
CA GLN A 46 -12.89 -2.05 8.31
C GLN A 46 -11.58 -1.36 7.94
N GLU A 47 -11.43 -0.07 8.29
CA GLU A 47 -10.17 0.65 8.11
C GLU A 47 -9.05 0.00 8.91
N PHE A 48 -9.31 -0.36 10.17
CA PHE A 48 -8.33 -1.07 11.00
C PHE A 48 -7.88 -2.39 10.37
N ILE A 49 -8.82 -3.25 9.95
CA ILE A 49 -8.51 -4.54 9.33
C ILE A 49 -7.70 -4.37 8.04
N TYR A 50 -8.07 -3.38 7.22
CA TYR A 50 -7.35 -3.08 5.99
C TYR A 50 -5.91 -2.64 6.24
N CYS A 51 -5.69 -1.67 7.13
CA CYS A 51 -4.36 -1.24 7.52
C CYS A 51 -3.56 -2.38 8.15
N ALA A 52 -4.19 -3.19 9.01
CA ALA A 52 -3.57 -4.35 9.65
C ALA A 52 -3.10 -5.37 8.62
N ARG A 53 -3.93 -5.73 7.65
CA ARG A 53 -3.60 -6.69 6.59
C ARG A 53 -2.40 -6.20 5.77
N HIS A 54 -2.47 -4.96 5.30
CA HIS A 54 -1.41 -4.38 4.46
C HIS A 54 -0.11 -4.09 5.22
N THR A 55 -0.12 -4.13 6.55
CA THR A 55 1.10 -4.01 7.39
C THR A 55 1.65 -5.38 7.82
N PHE A 56 0.79 -6.27 8.33
CA PHE A 56 1.21 -7.55 8.90
C PHE A 56 1.50 -8.63 7.87
N GLN A 57 0.73 -8.69 6.77
CA GLN A 57 0.97 -9.69 5.73
C GLN A 57 2.40 -9.60 5.15
N PRO A 58 2.90 -8.41 4.74
CA PRO A 58 4.28 -8.32 4.28
C PRO A 58 5.30 -8.51 5.41
N MET A 59 4.99 -8.14 6.66
CA MET A 59 5.84 -8.45 7.82
C MET A 59 6.03 -9.95 8.02
N VAL A 60 4.96 -10.74 7.91
CA VAL A 60 5.02 -12.20 8.07
C VAL A 60 5.82 -12.82 6.94
N ILE A 61 5.62 -12.36 5.69
CA ILE A 61 6.40 -12.82 4.54
C ILE A 61 7.90 -12.50 4.75
N LEU A 62 8.23 -11.30 5.21
CA LEU A 62 9.60 -10.91 5.51
C LEU A 62 10.20 -11.73 6.67
N GLY A 63 9.44 -11.94 7.74
CA GLY A 63 9.85 -12.79 8.86
C GLY A 63 10.12 -14.23 8.44
N ALA A 64 9.28 -14.78 7.55
CA ALA A 64 9.51 -16.08 6.94
C ALA A 64 10.77 -16.09 6.06
N ALA A 65 11.05 -15.00 5.34
CA ALA A 65 12.26 -14.85 4.54
C ALA A 65 13.54 -14.70 5.40
N ILE A 66 13.45 -14.11 6.60
CA ILE A 66 14.57 -14.03 7.55
C ILE A 66 14.89 -15.42 8.11
N LEU A 67 13.87 -16.25 8.37
CA LEU A 67 14.05 -17.64 8.82
C LEU A 67 14.77 -18.51 7.77
N ASN A 68 14.66 -18.16 6.49
CA ASN A 68 15.42 -18.79 5.41
C ASN A 68 16.09 -17.72 4.51
N PRO A 69 17.29 -17.24 4.88
CA PRO A 69 17.93 -16.10 4.23
C PRO A 69 18.28 -16.35 2.76
N CYS A 70 18.30 -17.61 2.31
CA CYS A 70 18.47 -17.95 0.90
C CYS A 70 17.35 -17.35 0.03
N ILE A 71 16.13 -17.21 0.57
CA ILE A 71 14.99 -16.64 -0.17
C ILE A 71 15.24 -15.18 -0.54
N LEU A 72 15.86 -14.40 0.36
CA LEU A 72 16.15 -12.97 0.13
C LEU A 72 17.17 -12.74 -0.99
N VAL A 73 18.02 -13.72 -1.28
CA VAL A 73 19.02 -13.62 -2.36
C VAL A 73 18.53 -14.28 -3.63
N ILE A 74 17.95 -15.48 -3.52
CA ILE A 74 17.52 -16.28 -4.68
C ILE A 74 16.37 -15.61 -5.41
N VAL A 75 15.37 -15.07 -4.70
CA VAL A 75 14.17 -14.51 -5.36
C VAL A 75 14.52 -13.27 -6.21
N PRO A 76 15.23 -12.25 -5.70
CA PRO A 76 15.65 -11.12 -6.55
C PRO A 76 16.59 -11.54 -7.68
N ALA A 77 17.49 -12.50 -7.44
CA ALA A 77 18.41 -12.98 -8.47
C ALA A 77 17.69 -13.71 -9.60
N VAL A 78 16.70 -14.56 -9.28
CA VAL A 78 15.88 -15.26 -10.27
C VAL A 78 14.99 -14.30 -11.03
N ILE A 79 14.29 -13.38 -10.35
CA ILE A 79 13.42 -12.39 -11.00
C ILE A 79 14.25 -11.47 -11.89
N GLY A 80 15.35 -10.90 -11.37
CA GLY A 80 16.23 -10.03 -12.15
C GLY A 80 16.89 -10.75 -13.33
N GLY A 81 17.28 -12.02 -13.14
CA GLY A 81 17.82 -12.87 -14.20
C GLY A 81 16.79 -13.14 -15.30
N LEU A 82 15.55 -13.49 -14.93
CA LEU A 82 14.45 -13.69 -15.88
C LEU A 82 14.14 -12.41 -16.64
N SER A 83 14.06 -11.26 -15.97
CA SER A 83 13.86 -9.97 -16.61
C SER A 83 14.96 -9.65 -17.63
N ALA A 84 16.22 -9.94 -17.30
CA ALA A 84 17.35 -9.72 -18.22
C ALA A 84 17.26 -10.65 -19.45
N VAL A 85 16.90 -11.92 -19.25
CA VAL A 85 16.69 -12.88 -20.35
C VAL A 85 15.55 -12.44 -21.26
N PHE A 86 14.41 -12.01 -20.69
CA PHE A 86 13.28 -11.52 -21.47
C PHE A 86 13.61 -10.22 -22.21
N ALA A 87 14.33 -9.29 -21.59
CA ALA A 87 14.80 -8.08 -22.27
C ALA A 87 15.73 -8.41 -23.44
N ALA A 88 16.65 -9.36 -23.27
CA ALA A 88 17.54 -9.81 -24.34
C ALA A 88 16.77 -10.49 -25.48
N LEU A 89 15.83 -11.38 -25.17
CA LEU A 89 14.96 -12.05 -26.16
C LEU A 89 14.06 -11.05 -26.90
N GLY A 90 13.56 -10.02 -26.22
CA GLY A 90 12.81 -8.93 -26.82
C GLY A 90 13.67 -8.11 -27.79
N GLY A 91 14.90 -7.78 -27.40
CA GLY A 91 15.88 -7.10 -28.26
C GLY A 91 16.24 -7.91 -29.51
N VAL A 92 16.50 -9.21 -29.37
CA VAL A 92 16.78 -10.11 -30.50
C VAL A 92 15.56 -10.25 -31.42
N SER A 93 14.36 -10.43 -30.86
CA SER A 93 13.13 -10.55 -31.65
C SER A 93 12.83 -9.29 -32.46
N LYS A 94 13.15 -8.11 -31.90
CA LYS A 94 13.05 -6.82 -32.61
C LYS A 94 14.02 -6.73 -33.78
N LEU A 95 15.25 -7.22 -33.61
CA LEU A 95 16.25 -7.27 -34.69
C LEU A 95 15.87 -8.25 -35.81
N CYS A 96 15.13 -9.32 -35.49
CA CYS A 96 14.58 -10.26 -36.47
C CYS A 96 13.28 -9.78 -37.15
N GLY A 97 12.80 -8.56 -36.84
CA GLY A 97 11.59 -7.99 -37.43
C GLY A 97 10.27 -8.54 -36.89
N ASN A 98 10.30 -9.27 -35.76
CA ASN A 98 9.10 -9.79 -35.11
C ASN A 98 8.64 -8.85 -33.99
N GLU A 99 7.87 -7.82 -34.34
CA GLU A 99 7.42 -6.79 -33.41
C GLU A 99 6.50 -7.32 -32.30
N ASN A 100 5.66 -8.31 -32.60
CA ASN A 100 4.73 -8.90 -31.64
C ASN A 100 5.44 -9.71 -30.55
N ALA A 101 6.48 -10.46 -30.91
CA ALA A 101 7.29 -11.19 -29.93
C ALA A 101 8.15 -10.23 -29.10
N ALA A 102 8.69 -9.18 -29.74
CA ALA A 102 9.48 -8.16 -29.07
C ALA A 102 8.68 -7.41 -27.99
N SER A 103 7.45 -6.98 -28.31
CA SER A 103 6.59 -6.30 -27.32
C SER A 103 6.24 -7.22 -26.16
N PHE A 104 5.85 -8.46 -26.42
CA PHE A 104 5.51 -9.42 -25.36
C PHE A 104 6.65 -9.63 -24.35
N PHE A 105 7.88 -9.85 -24.85
CA PHE A 105 9.02 -10.09 -23.97
C PHE A 105 9.47 -8.84 -23.21
N LEU A 106 9.39 -7.66 -23.85
CA LEU A 106 9.72 -6.40 -23.19
C LEU A 106 8.68 -6.02 -22.13
N ASP A 107 7.39 -6.18 -22.43
CA ASP A 107 6.30 -5.92 -21.47
C ASP A 107 6.40 -6.85 -20.26
N THR A 108 6.76 -8.12 -20.49
CA THR A 108 6.99 -9.10 -19.42
C THR A 108 8.19 -8.72 -18.55
N ALA A 109 9.30 -8.26 -19.15
CA ALA A 109 10.46 -7.79 -18.41
C ALA A 109 10.15 -6.53 -17.59
N GLU A 110 9.39 -5.59 -18.17
CA GLU A 110 8.96 -4.38 -17.47
C GLU A 110 8.05 -4.70 -16.28
N PHE A 111 7.12 -5.64 -16.45
CA PHE A 111 6.25 -6.12 -15.38
C PHE A 111 7.06 -6.69 -14.21
N LEU A 112 8.02 -7.58 -14.49
CA LEU A 112 8.86 -8.20 -13.47
C LEU A 112 9.74 -7.17 -12.73
N ILE A 113 10.27 -6.17 -13.44
CA ILE A 113 11.06 -5.08 -12.83
C ILE A 113 10.17 -4.21 -11.94
N LYS A 114 8.96 -3.87 -12.40
CA LYS A 114 7.99 -3.09 -11.61
C LYS A 114 7.61 -3.80 -10.32
N ASP A 115 7.32 -5.10 -10.39
CA ASP A 115 6.99 -5.90 -9.21
C ASP A 115 8.18 -5.98 -8.23
N LEU A 116 9.41 -6.14 -8.74
CA LEU A 116 10.60 -6.16 -7.90
C LEU A 116 10.85 -4.81 -7.21
N CYS A 117 10.74 -3.70 -7.96
CA CYS A 117 10.82 -2.35 -7.40
C CYS A 117 9.73 -2.10 -6.36
N GLN A 118 8.52 -2.60 -6.60
CA GLN A 118 7.41 -2.48 -5.66
C GLN A 118 7.70 -3.23 -4.36
N ALA A 119 8.25 -4.44 -4.43
CA ALA A 119 8.67 -5.19 -3.26
C ALA A 119 9.73 -4.44 -2.42
N PHE A 120 10.67 -3.73 -3.07
CA PHE A 120 11.64 -2.88 -2.37
C PHE A 120 10.99 -1.66 -1.71
N ILE A 121 10.06 -0.99 -2.40
CA ILE A 121 9.32 0.15 -1.83
C ILE A 121 8.51 -0.30 -0.62
N ASP A 122 7.78 -1.41 -0.74
CA ASP A 122 6.98 -1.97 0.34
C ASP A 122 7.85 -2.35 1.55
N LEU A 123 9.05 -2.90 1.31
CA LEU A 123 10.02 -3.21 2.37
C LEU A 123 10.44 -1.96 3.17
N VAL A 124 10.64 -0.83 2.48
CA VAL A 124 11.02 0.45 3.11
C VAL A 124 9.83 1.13 3.80
N VAL A 125 8.62 0.98 3.26
CA VAL A 125 7.39 1.59 3.79
C VAL A 125 6.83 0.82 4.99
N LEU A 126 7.14 -0.47 5.11
CA LEU A 126 6.63 -1.36 6.14
C LEU A 126 6.94 -0.90 7.59
N PRO A 127 8.17 -0.46 7.95
CA PRO A 127 8.44 0.09 9.28
C PRO A 127 7.59 1.32 9.61
N VAL A 128 7.38 2.19 8.61
CA VAL A 128 6.54 3.39 8.76
C VAL A 128 5.08 3.00 8.97
N SER A 129 4.62 2.00 8.24
CA SER A 129 3.26 1.44 8.35
C SER A 129 3.01 0.80 9.70
N ALA A 130 4.00 0.06 10.22
CA ALA A 130 3.95 -0.51 11.56
C ALA A 130 3.87 0.57 12.64
N PHE A 131 4.69 1.62 12.52
CA PHE A 131 4.68 2.73 13.46
C PHE A 131 3.34 3.47 13.43
N ALA A 132 2.83 3.79 12.23
CA ALA A 132 1.51 4.39 12.04
C ALA A 132 0.40 3.52 12.66
N MET A 133 0.46 2.21 12.46
CA MET A 133 -0.53 1.30 13.04
C MET A 133 -0.48 1.30 14.58
N LEU A 134 0.71 1.29 15.17
CA LEU A 134 0.89 1.35 16.63
C LEU A 134 0.37 2.66 17.21
N THR A 135 0.76 3.80 16.63
CA THR A 135 0.35 5.12 17.14
C THR A 135 -1.16 5.33 16.98
N ARG A 136 -1.75 4.90 15.86
CA ARG A 136 -3.20 4.96 15.65
C ARG A 136 -3.96 3.97 16.53
N GLY A 137 -3.39 2.80 16.80
CA GLY A 137 -3.93 1.81 17.74
C GLY A 137 -4.01 2.36 19.15
N VAL A 138 -2.93 3.03 19.62
CA VAL A 138 -2.92 3.74 20.90
C VAL A 138 -3.95 4.86 20.91
N ALA A 139 -4.01 5.69 19.87
CA ALA A 139 -5.00 6.77 19.77
C ALA A 139 -6.44 6.24 19.83
N THR A 140 -6.72 5.13 19.14
CA THR A 140 -8.03 4.46 19.15
C THR A 140 -8.36 3.89 20.54
N GLY A 141 -7.36 3.31 21.22
CA GLY A 141 -7.51 2.83 22.61
C GLY A 141 -7.78 3.97 23.59
N LEU A 142 -7.07 5.09 23.47
CA LEU A 142 -7.29 6.29 24.28
C LEU A 142 -8.67 6.91 24.04
N GLN A 143 -9.14 6.92 22.79
CA GLN A 143 -10.49 7.37 22.45
C GLN A 143 -11.55 6.45 23.05
N ALA A 144 -11.36 5.12 22.98
CA ALA A 144 -12.27 4.14 23.58
C ALA A 144 -12.30 4.24 25.12
N ALA A 145 -11.19 4.61 25.75
CA ALA A 145 -11.10 4.88 27.19
C ALA A 145 -11.71 6.23 27.60
N GLY A 146 -12.20 7.04 26.66
CA GLY A 146 -12.83 8.33 26.93
C GLY A 146 -11.86 9.46 27.28
N LEU A 147 -10.54 9.25 27.12
CA LEU A 147 -9.51 10.23 27.47
C LEU A 147 -9.31 11.30 26.38
N ASN A 148 -9.74 11.04 25.14
CA ASN A 148 -9.60 11.93 23.98
C ASN A 148 -10.96 12.32 23.40
N ARG A 149 -11.76 13.09 24.14
CA ARG A 149 -13.09 13.55 23.71
C ARG A 149 -13.05 14.81 22.81
N GLU A 150 -11.89 15.42 22.61
CA GLU A 150 -11.77 16.75 21.96
C GLU A 150 -11.36 16.75 20.47
N GLN A 151 -11.02 15.62 19.85
CA GLN A 151 -10.53 15.61 18.45
C GLN A 151 -11.57 15.23 17.39
N THR A 152 -12.83 15.03 17.78
CA THR A 152 -13.94 14.79 16.84
C THR A 152 -14.90 15.97 16.83
N ALA A 153 -14.45 17.10 16.30
CA ALA A 153 -15.31 17.99 15.55
C ALA A 153 -14.44 18.60 14.44
N PRO A 154 -14.69 18.34 13.15
CA PRO A 154 -14.41 19.42 12.20
C PRO A 154 -15.23 20.61 12.70
N GLU A 155 -14.60 21.77 12.88
CA GLU A 155 -15.37 23.01 13.00
C GLU A 155 -16.28 23.05 11.76
N GLU A 156 -17.56 22.74 11.96
CA GLU A 156 -18.61 23.26 11.11
C GLU A 156 -18.43 24.76 11.19
N GLU A 157 -17.80 25.29 10.14
CA GLU A 157 -17.90 26.68 9.75
C GLU A 157 -19.41 26.94 9.62
N VAL A 158 -20.01 27.35 10.72
CA VAL A 158 -21.35 27.96 10.77
C VAL A 158 -21.18 29.26 10.01
N LEU A 159 -21.22 29.13 8.69
CA LEU A 159 -21.47 30.21 7.76
C LEU A 159 -22.89 30.64 8.10
N LEU A 160 -22.95 31.61 9.02
CA LEU A 160 -24.09 32.48 9.27
C LEU A 160 -24.64 32.92 7.91
N SER A 161 -25.65 32.21 7.44
CA SER A 161 -26.65 32.78 6.56
C SER A 161 -27.51 33.66 7.47
N PRO A 162 -27.46 35.00 7.37
CA PRO A 162 -28.50 35.81 7.96
C PRO A 162 -29.75 35.60 7.11
N SER A 163 -30.66 34.76 7.61
CA SER A 163 -32.03 34.75 7.14
C SER A 163 -32.80 35.85 7.86
N ASN A 164 -33.55 36.62 7.07
CA ASN A 164 -34.76 37.38 7.39
C ASN A 164 -34.59 38.88 7.67
N ALA A 165 -34.90 39.70 6.65
CA ALA A 165 -35.97 40.69 6.66
C ALA A 165 -36.04 41.42 5.32
#